data_AF-A0A928Q8N8-F1
#
_entry.id   AF-A0A928Q8N8-F1
#
_cell.length_a   1.000
_cell.length_b   1.000
_cell.length_c   1.000
_cell.angle_alpha   90.00
_cell.angle_beta   90.00
_cell.angle_gamma   90.00
#
_symmetry.space_group_name_H-M   'P 1'
#
loop_
_entity.id
_entity.type
_entity.pdbx_description
1 polymer ?
#
loop_
_entity_poly.entity_id
_entity_poly.type
_entity_poly.pdbx_seq_one_letter_code
_entity_poly.pdbx_strand_id
1 'polypeptide(L)' 'MYSINIKTKQKLTDVSGSLYGLFFEDINRAGDGGLYAELLRNRAFDDGIIPEGCKYDSENKLITSETGWVSSFDCYEGE' A
#
# COMPACT_ATOMS: atom_id res chain seq x y z
N MET A 1 44.75 -12.38 20.29
CA MET A 1 44.87 -10.94 19.94
C MET A 1 44.61 -10.83 18.45
N TYR A 2 43.63 -10.03 18.03
CA TYR A 2 43.24 -9.91 16.62
C TYR A 2 43.83 -8.64 16.01
N SER A 3 44.24 -8.70 14.74
CA SER A 3 44.75 -7.54 13.98
C SER A 3 44.05 -7.46 12.62
N ILE A 4 43.75 -6.25 12.16
CA ILE A 4 43.20 -5.95 10.84
C ILE A 4 44.19 -5.03 10.11
N ASN A 5 44.53 -5.36 8.86
CA ASN A 5 45.41 -4.56 8.00
C ASN A 5 44.59 -3.89 6.88
N ILE A 6 44.65 -2.56 6.78
CA ILE A 6 43.89 -1.76 5.80
C ILE A 6 44.85 -1.10 4.81
N LYS A 7 44.59 -1.23 3.50
CA LYS A 7 45.41 -0.64 2.42
C LYS A 7 44.71 0.57 1.79
N THR A 8 45.01 1.77 2.28
CA THR A 8 44.33 3.01 1.85
C THR A 8 44.76 3.54 0.48
N LYS A 9 45.92 3.13 -0.04
CA LYS A 9 46.45 3.57 -1.35
C LYS A 9 46.00 2.70 -2.53
N GLN A 10 45.33 1.58 -2.27
CA GLN A 10 44.90 0.62 -3.29
C GLN A 10 43.37 0.63 -3.38
N LYS A 11 42.81 1.61 -4.10
CA LYS A 11 41.38 1.66 -4.38
C LYS A 11 41.01 0.56 -5.37
N LEU A 12 40.05 -0.29 -5.02
CA LEU A 12 39.61 -1.41 -5.87
C LEU A 12 38.53 -0.99 -6.88
N THR A 13 37.51 -0.27 -6.41
CA THR A 13 36.41 0.19 -7.24
C THR A 13 35.81 1.46 -6.65
N ASP A 14 35.09 2.22 -7.48
CA ASP A 14 34.16 3.23 -7.00
C ASP A 14 32.98 2.56 -6.31
N VAL A 15 32.57 3.16 -5.19
CA VAL A 15 31.33 2.79 -4.50
C VAL A 15 30.18 3.46 -5.26
N SER A 16 29.12 2.72 -5.57
CA SER A 16 27.94 3.30 -6.21
C SER A 16 27.35 4.41 -5.35
N GLY A 17 27.00 5.54 -5.97
CA GLY A 17 26.25 6.62 -5.30
C GLY A 17 24.87 6.17 -4.82
N SER A 18 24.32 5.08 -5.38
CA SER A 18 23.06 4.46 -5.00
C SER A 18 23.23 3.30 -4.00
N LEU A 19 24.39 3.19 -3.33
CA LEU A 19 24.63 2.11 -2.36
C LEU A 19 23.58 2.10 -1.23
N TYR A 20 23.06 3.27 -0.87
CA TYR A 20 22.03 3.42 0.15
C TYR A 20 20.77 4.02 -0.47
N GLY A 21 19.62 3.44 -0.16
CA GLY A 21 18.31 3.86 -0.63
C GLY A 21 17.19 3.32 0.25
N LEU A 22 15.95 3.66 -0.10
CA LEU A 22 14.75 3.17 0.57
C LEU A 22 14.01 2.20 -0.35
N PHE A 23 13.53 1.11 0.22
CA PHE A 23 12.55 0.23 -0.41
C PHE A 23 11.17 0.58 0.15
N PHE A 24 10.15 0.62 -0.71
CA PHE A 24 8.78 0.94 -0.33
C PHE A 24 7.81 -0.06 -0.95
N GLU A 25 6.94 -0.60 -0.11
CA GLU A 25 5.77 -1.41 -0.44
C GLU A 25 4.65 -0.94 0.49
N ASP A 26 3.40 -0.94 0.03
CA ASP A 26 2.28 -0.72 0.94
C ASP A 26 1.98 -1.98 1.76
N ILE A 27 2.80 -2.18 2.79
CA ILE A 27 2.63 -3.23 3.79
C ILE A 27 2.50 -2.56 5.16
N ASN A 28 1.66 -3.13 6.04
CA ASN A 28 1.39 -2.58 7.37
C ASN A 28 0.87 -1.12 7.36
N ARG A 29 0.13 -0.72 6.32
CA ARG A 29 -0.34 0.67 6.11
C ARG A 29 0.80 1.68 5.93
N ALA A 30 1.88 1.28 5.26
CA ALA A 30 2.99 2.19 4.97
C ALA A 30 2.61 3.24 3.91
N GLY A 31 1.70 2.91 3.00
CA GLY A 31 1.07 3.86 2.06
C GLY A 31 -0.20 4.43 2.65
N ASP A 32 -1.33 3.75 2.43
CA ASP A 32 -2.65 4.18 2.89
C ASP A 32 -2.79 4.08 4.42
N GLY A 33 -2.82 5.25 5.08
CA GLY A 33 -2.80 5.35 6.55
C GLY A 33 -1.39 5.51 7.14
N GLY A 34 -0.37 5.66 6.29
CA GLY A 34 1.03 5.91 6.67
C GLY A 34 1.58 7.13 5.95
N LEU A 35 2.38 6.91 4.90
CA LEU A 35 3.03 7.97 4.13
C LEU A 35 2.01 8.80 3.33
N TYR A 36 0.94 8.19 2.83
CA TYR A 36 -0.13 8.93 2.18
C TYR A 36 -0.97 9.65 3.24
N ALA A 37 -1.10 10.97 3.10
CA ALA A 37 -1.63 11.85 4.14
C ALA A 37 -3.16 11.78 4.32
N GLU A 38 -3.85 10.89 3.60
CA GLU A 38 -5.28 10.66 3.80
C GLU A 38 -5.56 10.09 5.20
N LEU A 39 -6.51 10.69 5.90
CA LEU A 39 -6.87 10.32 7.27
C LEU A 39 -8.14 9.47 7.31
N LEU A 40 -8.98 9.58 6.29
CA LEU A 40 -10.20 8.78 6.18
C LEU A 40 -9.87 7.43 5.56
N ARG A 41 -9.84 6.40 6.42
CA ARG A 41 -9.81 5.01 5.97
C ARG A 41 -11.08 4.71 5.17
N ASN A 42 -10.94 3.97 4.07
CA ASN A 42 -12.06 3.53 3.24
C ASN A 42 -12.89 4.69 2.66
N ARG A 43 -12.26 5.84 2.35
CA ARG A 43 -12.95 7.06 1.88
C ARG A 43 -13.83 6.87 0.64
N ALA A 44 -13.53 5.85 -0.16
CA ALA A 44 -14.19 5.54 -1.43
C ALA A 44 -14.93 4.19 -1.40
N PHE A 45 -15.00 3.52 -0.24
CA PHE A 45 -15.60 2.20 -0.11
C PHE A 45 -14.82 1.06 -0.82
N ASP A 46 -13.52 1.22 -1.03
CA ASP A 46 -12.67 0.21 -1.69
C ASP A 46 -12.03 -0.83 -0.75
N ASP A 47 -12.24 -0.75 0.57
CA ASP A 47 -11.70 -1.72 1.55
C ASP A 47 -12.38 -3.12 1.50
N GLY A 48 -13.28 -3.38 0.56
CA GLY A 48 -14.05 -4.64 0.49
C GLY A 48 -15.20 -4.74 1.49
N ILE A 49 -15.45 -3.67 2.26
CA ILE A 49 -16.50 -3.62 3.28
C ILE A 49 -17.74 -2.95 2.69
N ILE A 50 -18.81 -3.73 2.54
CA ILE A 50 -20.11 -3.20 2.06
C ILE A 50 -20.61 -2.17 3.09
N PRO A 51 -20.93 -0.93 2.68
CA PRO A 51 -21.44 0.08 3.61
C PRO A 51 -22.78 -0.34 4.23
N GLU A 52 -23.01 0.07 5.48
CA GLU A 52 -24.28 -0.20 6.16
C GLU A 52 -25.47 0.34 5.35
N GLY A 53 -26.55 -0.45 5.26
CA GLY A 53 -27.74 -0.12 4.48
C GLY A 53 -27.59 -0.26 2.95
N CYS A 54 -26.40 -0.60 2.44
CA CYS A 54 -26.21 -0.88 1.02
C CYS A 54 -26.47 -2.36 0.69
N LYS A 55 -27.06 -2.61 -0.47
CA LYS A 55 -27.18 -3.94 -1.08
C LYS A 55 -26.08 -4.12 -2.11
N TYR A 56 -25.43 -5.28 -2.11
CA TYR A 56 -24.44 -5.66 -3.10
C TYR A 56 -25.08 -6.55 -4.18
N ASP A 57 -24.83 -6.20 -5.44
CA ASP A 57 -25.12 -6.99 -6.62
C ASP A 57 -23.81 -7.61 -7.12
N SER A 58 -23.66 -8.92 -6.92
CA SER A 58 -22.46 -9.67 -7.29
C SER A 58 -22.29 -9.89 -8.79
N GLU A 59 -23.39 -9.86 -9.57
CA GLU A 59 -23.31 -10.06 -11.02
C GLU A 59 -22.74 -8.82 -11.71
N ASN A 60 -23.16 -7.65 -11.23
CA ASN A 60 -22.76 -6.36 -11.80
C ASN A 60 -21.66 -5.65 -11.01
N LYS A 61 -21.23 -6.21 -9.86
CA LYS A 61 -20.26 -5.61 -8.92
C LYS A 61 -20.67 -4.19 -8.50
N LEU A 62 -21.93 -4.03 -8.09
CA LEU A 62 -22.50 -2.73 -7.70
C LEU A 62 -22.97 -2.74 -6.25
N ILE A 63 -22.83 -1.61 -5.57
CA ILE A 63 -23.55 -1.31 -4.33
C ILE A 63 -24.68 -0.33 -4.59
N THR A 64 -25.82 -0.56 -3.94
CA THR A 64 -26.98 0.35 -3.97
C THR A 64 -27.41 0.71 -2.55
N SER A 65 -27.43 2.00 -2.22
CA SER A 65 -27.93 2.51 -0.92
C SER A 65 -29.46 2.44 -0.81
N GLU A 66 -30.00 2.57 0.41
CA GLU A 66 -31.44 2.64 0.64
C GLU A 66 -32.14 3.80 -0.10
N THR A 67 -31.41 4.88 -0.39
CA THR A 67 -31.91 6.03 -1.14
C THR A 67 -31.77 5.88 -2.66
N GLY A 68 -31.23 4.75 -3.14
CA GLY A 68 -31.09 4.45 -4.58
C GLY A 68 -29.82 5.00 -5.24
N TRP A 69 -28.84 5.52 -4.49
CA TRP A 69 -27.52 5.82 -5.03
C TRP A 69 -26.77 4.52 -5.35
N VAL A 70 -26.09 4.49 -6.49
CA VAL A 70 -25.39 3.31 -7.05
C VAL A 70 -23.91 3.64 -7.30
N SER A 71 -23.02 2.71 -6.95
CA SER A 71 -21.58 2.78 -7.26
C SER A 71 -21.02 1.41 -7.62
N SER A 72 -19.97 1.39 -8.44
CA SER A 72 -19.11 0.22 -8.62
C SER A 72 -18.49 -0.18 -7.28
N PHE A 73 -18.31 -1.49 -7.08
CA PHE A 73 -17.76 -2.09 -5.89
C PHE A 73 -16.98 -3.36 -6.29
N ASP A 74 -15.75 -3.15 -6.74
CA ASP A 74 -14.91 -4.21 -7.32
C ASP A 74 -14.11 -5.00 -6.28
N CYS A 75 -14.16 -4.58 -5.02
CA CYS A 75 -13.33 -5.09 -3.93
C CYS A 75 -13.91 -6.29 -3.17
N TYR A 76 -15.16 -6.70 -3.44
CA TYR A 76 -15.74 -7.93 -2.90
C TYR A 76 -15.40 -9.13 -3.81
N GLU A 77 -14.13 -9.49 -3.87
CA GLU A 77 -13.72 -10.82 -4.31
C GLU A 77 -13.91 -11.72 -3.09
N GLY A 78 -15.11 -12.29 -2.93
CA GLY A 78 -15.48 -13.06 -1.74
C GLY A 78 -14.46 -14.15 -1.41
N GLU A 79 -13.73 -13.96 -0.30
CA GLU A 79 -13.11 -15.03 0.49
C GLU A 79 -14.12 -15.56 1.53
#